data_AF-A0A1S4A7L3-F1
#
_entry.id   AF-A0A1S4A7L3-F1
#
_cell.length_a   1.000
_cell.length_b   1.000
_cell.length_c   1.000
_cell.angle_alpha   90.00
_cell.angle_beta   90.00
_cell.angle_gamma   90.00
#
_symmetry.space_group_name_H-M   'P 1'
#
loop_
_entity.id
_entity.type
_entity.pdbx_description
1 polymer ?
#
loop_
_entity_poly.entity_id
_entity_poly.type
_entity_poly.pdbx_seq_one_letter_code
_entity_poly.pdbx_strand_id
1 'polypeptide(L)'
;MATQMSQARVDSLRRLRSKSGSPSQPVEVCLPLGESAPANSSTLPNPSSLTLLFLHFIASVISASRSFNSRTKLKRQIFRFVVMNVEKIPRTQGLKYPLLVKRLACMIISGASTPETFDILQPATLSSGMILLMEKEYQLLRSTFEDAGFTDEQIAFLTKQWYIDVLARIRINSFRIELALGSYEDILLSAAASVDAEAAVGNAIYILPSFYNHDCDPNIHILWIESVNAKLKALRDIEAGEELRICYIDASMDHNARQAILSEGFGFHCKCARCMSTD
;
A
#
# COMPACT_ATOMS: atom_id res chain seq x y z
N MET A 1 23.36 0.12 18.22
CA MET A 1 22.31 -0.17 19.23
C MET A 1 20.97 0.18 18.59
N ALA A 2 20.27 -0.83 18.08
CA ALA A 2 19.09 -0.71 17.23
C ALA A 2 17.84 -0.34 18.06
N THR A 3 16.96 0.49 17.51
CA THR A 3 15.63 0.74 18.06
C THR A 3 14.74 1.05 16.86
N GLN A 4 13.67 0.33 16.54
CA GLN A 4 13.07 -0.87 17.08
C GLN A 4 12.13 -1.34 15.96
N MET A 5 12.16 -2.63 15.59
CA MET A 5 10.85 -3.25 15.36
C MET A 5 10.12 -3.01 16.68
N SER A 6 8.95 -2.38 16.69
CA SER A 6 8.14 -2.42 17.91
C SER A 6 8.07 -3.89 18.34
N GLN A 7 8.13 -4.19 19.63
CA GLN A 7 7.97 -5.57 20.11
C GLN A 7 6.71 -6.21 19.46
N ALA A 8 5.70 -5.37 19.20
CA ALA A 8 4.52 -5.71 18.41
C ALA A 8 4.80 -6.21 16.98
N ARG A 9 5.70 -5.60 16.19
CA ARG A 9 6.11 -6.10 14.87
C ARG A 9 6.84 -7.45 14.96
N VAL A 10 7.71 -7.64 15.96
CA VAL A 10 8.43 -8.91 16.19
C VAL A 10 7.46 -10.03 16.57
N ASP A 11 6.54 -9.74 17.48
CA ASP A 11 5.51 -10.69 17.92
C ASP A 11 4.54 -11.03 16.79
N SER A 12 4.24 -10.06 15.93
CA SER A 12 3.50 -10.26 14.69
C SER A 12 4.19 -11.22 13.73
N LEU A 13 5.50 -11.07 13.47
CA LEU A 13 6.27 -12.02 12.66
C LEU A 13 6.29 -13.43 13.27
N ARG A 14 6.40 -13.55 14.60
CA ARG A 14 6.34 -14.85 15.29
C ARG A 14 4.99 -15.52 15.08
N ARG A 15 3.88 -14.76 15.10
CA ARG A 15 2.53 -15.26 14.78
C ARG A 15 2.36 -15.69 13.31
N LEU A 16 3.05 -15.07 12.34
CA LEU A 16 3.05 -15.55 10.95
C LEU A 16 3.73 -16.91 10.83
N ARG A 17 4.91 -17.06 11.45
CA ARG A 17 5.67 -18.32 11.40
C ARG A 17 4.92 -19.50 12.02
N SER A 18 4.08 -19.27 13.02
CA SER A 18 3.28 -20.35 13.63
C SER A 18 2.03 -20.72 12.82
N LYS A 19 1.59 -19.87 11.88
CA LYS A 19 0.40 -20.12 11.04
C LYS A 19 0.72 -20.63 9.63
N SER A 20 1.97 -20.64 9.20
CA SER A 20 2.32 -21.02 7.82
C SER A 20 2.35 -22.54 7.59
N GLY A 21 1.19 -23.11 7.25
CA GLY A 21 1.09 -24.23 6.32
C GLY A 21 0.93 -23.69 4.89
N SER A 22 1.95 -23.84 4.05
CA SER A 22 2.09 -23.28 2.68
C SER A 22 2.02 -21.73 2.58
N PRO A 23 2.82 -21.09 1.70
CA PRO A 23 2.77 -19.64 1.54
C PRO A 23 1.50 -19.27 0.76
N SER A 24 0.47 -18.83 1.46
CA SER A 24 -0.65 -18.11 0.85
C SER A 24 -0.08 -16.88 0.13
N GLN A 25 -0.45 -16.68 -1.13
CA GLN A 25 -0.05 -15.51 -1.92
C GLN A 25 -0.26 -14.22 -1.13
N PRO A 26 0.65 -13.23 -1.23
CA PRO A 26 0.51 -11.97 -0.51
C PRO A 26 -0.83 -11.32 -0.87
N VAL A 27 -1.53 -10.81 0.14
CA VAL A 27 -2.71 -9.97 -0.09
C VAL A 27 -2.22 -8.62 -0.61
N GLU A 28 -2.18 -8.51 -1.94
CA GLU A 28 -1.77 -7.30 -2.63
C GLU A 28 -2.98 -6.41 -2.89
N VAL A 29 -3.10 -5.33 -2.12
CA VAL A 29 -4.07 -4.27 -2.39
C VAL A 29 -3.35 -3.15 -3.12
N CYS A 30 -3.25 -3.24 -4.45
CA CYS A 30 -2.67 -2.18 -5.28
C CYS A 30 -3.74 -1.15 -5.70
N LEU A 31 -3.36 0.11 -5.92
CA LEU A 31 -4.13 1.16 -6.61
C LEU A 31 -3.30 1.78 -7.72
N PRO A 32 -3.79 1.88 -8.96
CA PRO A 32 -3.29 2.88 -9.90
C PRO A 32 -3.82 4.28 -9.53
N LEU A 33 -3.00 5.32 -9.71
CA LEU A 33 -3.51 6.70 -9.74
C LEU A 33 -4.17 6.97 -11.09
N GLY A 34 -5.42 7.43 -11.06
CA GLY A 34 -5.96 8.22 -12.16
C GLY A 34 -5.27 9.59 -12.18
N GLU A 35 -4.71 9.92 -13.34
CA GLU A 35 -4.29 11.24 -13.85
C GLU A 35 -4.01 12.32 -12.80
N SER A 36 -2.74 12.55 -12.49
CA SER A 36 -2.29 13.94 -12.33
C SER A 36 -2.21 14.51 -13.75
N ALA A 37 -3.25 15.20 -14.21
CA ALA A 37 -3.12 16.01 -15.41
C ALA A 37 -2.00 17.04 -15.16
N PRO A 38 -0.89 17.03 -15.91
CA PRO A 38 -0.02 18.20 -15.95
C PRO A 38 -0.83 19.33 -16.57
N ALA A 39 -0.84 20.50 -15.92
CA ALA A 39 -1.23 21.72 -16.59
C ALA A 39 -0.30 21.89 -17.81
N ASN A 40 -0.88 21.79 -19.01
CA ASN A 40 -0.23 21.91 -20.32
C ASN A 40 0.55 20.67 -20.84
N SER A 41 -0.16 19.66 -21.32
CA SER A 41 0.26 18.94 -22.55
C SER A 41 -0.97 18.31 -23.22
N SER A 42 -1.11 18.49 -24.53
CA SER A 42 -2.29 18.12 -25.33
C SER A 42 -2.20 16.69 -25.89
N THR A 43 -1.67 15.74 -25.12
CA THR A 43 -1.52 14.35 -25.54
C THR A 43 -2.10 13.42 -24.48
N LEU A 44 -3.15 12.68 -24.86
CA LEU A 44 -3.78 11.64 -24.05
C LEU A 44 -2.76 10.54 -23.71
N PRO A 45 -2.66 10.09 -22.44
CA PRO A 45 -1.72 9.03 -22.05
C PRO A 45 -2.14 7.65 -22.57
N ASN A 46 -1.15 6.77 -22.75
CA ASN A 46 -1.30 5.49 -23.42
C ASN A 46 -1.96 4.42 -22.48
N PRO A 47 -3.06 3.75 -22.88
CA PRO A 47 -3.90 2.93 -21.97
C PRO A 47 -3.30 1.59 -21.45
N SER A 48 -2.03 1.29 -21.71
CA SER A 48 -1.42 -0.02 -21.37
C SER A 48 -1.03 -0.18 -19.89
N SER A 49 -0.67 0.90 -19.21
CA SER A 49 -0.06 0.86 -17.86
C SER A 49 -1.10 0.78 -16.72
N LEU A 50 -2.20 1.56 -16.85
CA LEU A 50 -3.36 1.55 -15.94
C LEU A 50 -4.11 0.20 -15.95
N THR A 51 -4.09 -0.47 -17.10
CA THR A 51 -4.81 -1.71 -17.35
C THR A 51 -4.21 -2.87 -16.55
N LEU A 52 -2.90 -2.94 -16.33
CA LEU A 52 -2.26 -4.09 -15.68
C LEU A 52 -2.54 -4.18 -14.16
N LEU A 53 -2.41 -3.06 -13.44
CA LEU A 53 -2.73 -2.93 -12.01
C LEU A 53 -4.20 -3.20 -11.71
N PHE A 54 -5.07 -2.78 -12.63
CA PHE A 54 -6.50 -2.99 -12.56
C PHE A 54 -6.90 -4.44 -12.85
N LEU A 55 -6.27 -5.05 -13.85
CA LEU A 55 -6.48 -6.45 -14.21
C LEU A 55 -6.01 -7.43 -13.13
N HIS A 56 -4.92 -7.15 -12.40
CA HIS A 56 -4.49 -7.99 -11.28
C HIS A 56 -5.53 -8.03 -10.15
N PHE A 57 -6.09 -6.87 -9.77
CA PHE A 57 -7.18 -6.81 -8.78
C PHE A 57 -8.42 -7.58 -9.25
N ILE A 58 -8.83 -7.35 -10.51
CA ILE A 58 -9.97 -8.03 -11.12
C ILE A 58 -9.72 -9.55 -11.17
N ALA A 59 -8.52 -9.98 -11.54
CA ALA A 59 -8.15 -11.39 -11.59
C ALA A 59 -8.20 -12.04 -10.21
N SER A 60 -7.70 -11.37 -9.15
CA SER A 60 -7.78 -11.86 -7.77
C SER A 60 -9.23 -12.00 -7.27
N VAL A 61 -10.09 -11.00 -7.55
CA VAL A 61 -11.52 -11.05 -7.21
C VAL A 61 -12.28 -12.10 -8.03
N ILE A 62 -11.91 -12.31 -9.30
CA ILE A 62 -12.54 -13.29 -10.19
C ILE A 62 -12.12 -14.73 -9.81
N SER A 63 -10.83 -14.95 -9.53
CA SER A 63 -10.18 -16.25 -9.29
C SER A 63 -10.50 -16.85 -7.91
N ALA A 64 -10.69 -16.02 -6.88
CA ALA A 64 -11.00 -16.46 -5.51
C ALA A 64 -12.36 -17.18 -5.33
N SER A 65 -13.09 -17.48 -6.41
CA SER A 65 -14.46 -17.98 -6.36
C SER A 65 -14.66 -19.23 -7.21
N ARG A 66 -14.64 -20.40 -6.55
CA ARG A 66 -14.75 -21.73 -7.15
C ARG A 66 -16.20 -22.30 -7.30
N SER A 67 -17.28 -21.51 -7.30
CA SER A 67 -18.65 -22.08 -7.52
C SER A 67 -19.71 -21.08 -8.05
N PHE A 68 -20.72 -21.61 -8.76
CA PHE A 68 -21.55 -20.94 -9.77
C PHE A 68 -22.98 -20.51 -9.30
N ASN A 69 -23.53 -19.50 -9.99
CA ASN A 69 -24.90 -18.92 -10.00
C ASN A 69 -25.29 -17.74 -9.07
N SER A 70 -25.26 -17.81 -7.73
CA SER A 70 -25.63 -16.62 -6.91
C SER A 70 -24.51 -15.58 -6.80
N ARG A 71 -23.26 -16.05 -6.87
CA ARG A 71 -22.04 -15.23 -6.72
C ARG A 71 -21.68 -14.42 -7.97
N THR A 72 -22.26 -14.74 -9.13
CA THR A 72 -22.05 -13.99 -10.39
C THR A 72 -22.64 -12.58 -10.32
N LYS A 73 -23.78 -12.40 -9.65
CA LYS A 73 -24.41 -11.08 -9.45
C LYS A 73 -23.56 -10.21 -8.53
N LEU A 74 -23.10 -10.76 -7.40
CA LEU A 74 -22.21 -10.06 -6.47
C LEU A 74 -20.85 -9.70 -7.10
N LYS A 75 -20.23 -10.62 -7.85
CA LYS A 75 -19.00 -10.34 -8.60
C LYS A 75 -19.18 -9.19 -9.60
N ARG A 76 -20.29 -9.17 -10.36
CA ARG A 76 -20.60 -8.08 -11.29
C ARG A 76 -20.86 -6.77 -10.56
N GLN A 77 -21.53 -6.82 -9.42
CA GLN A 77 -21.77 -5.65 -8.56
C GLN A 77 -20.45 -5.07 -8.02
N ILE A 78 -19.56 -5.91 -7.47
CA ILE A 78 -18.23 -5.51 -7.00
C ILE A 78 -17.38 -4.96 -8.14
N PHE A 79 -17.35 -5.65 -9.28
CA PHE A 79 -16.63 -5.18 -10.46
C PHE A 79 -17.13 -3.79 -10.85
N ARG A 80 -18.44 -3.62 -11.04
CA ARG A 80 -19.05 -2.32 -11.38
C ARG A 80 -18.73 -1.25 -10.33
N PHE A 81 -18.76 -1.61 -9.05
CA PHE A 81 -18.50 -0.70 -7.94
C PHE A 81 -17.04 -0.23 -7.86
N VAL A 82 -16.09 -1.10 -8.19
CA VAL A 82 -14.66 -0.75 -8.23
C VAL A 82 -14.32 0.02 -9.50
N VAL A 83 -14.91 -0.35 -10.65
CA VAL A 83 -14.66 0.28 -11.96
C VAL A 83 -15.33 1.66 -12.08
N MET A 84 -16.63 1.76 -11.74
CA MET A 84 -17.47 2.92 -12.11
C MET A 84 -17.61 3.98 -11.03
N ASN A 85 -17.18 3.72 -9.78
CA ASN A 85 -17.34 4.66 -8.67
C ASN A 85 -15.99 5.18 -8.13
N VAL A 86 -15.00 5.40 -9.00
CA VAL A 86 -13.74 6.06 -8.60
C VAL A 86 -13.98 7.54 -8.27
N GLU A 87 -15.01 8.16 -8.86
CA GLU A 87 -15.27 9.60 -8.80
C GLU A 87 -16.11 10.05 -7.57
N LYS A 88 -16.84 9.13 -6.92
CA LYS A 88 -17.75 9.49 -5.81
C LYS A 88 -17.10 9.61 -4.44
N ILE A 89 -15.89 9.08 -4.26
CA ILE A 89 -15.09 9.36 -3.05
C ILE A 89 -14.18 10.52 -3.44
N PRO A 90 -14.58 11.77 -3.16
CA PRO A 90 -13.79 12.91 -3.53
C PRO A 90 -12.39 12.77 -2.91
N ARG A 91 -11.34 13.04 -3.69
CA ARG A 91 -9.95 13.21 -3.20
C ARG A 91 -9.80 14.47 -2.33
N THR A 92 -10.88 14.87 -1.67
CA THR A 92 -10.97 16.10 -0.90
C THR A 92 -10.45 15.86 0.49
N GLN A 93 -9.57 16.76 0.94
CA GLN A 93 -9.02 16.87 2.30
C GLN A 93 -7.75 16.04 2.61
N GLY A 94 -6.91 15.74 1.60
CA GLY A 94 -5.51 15.37 1.85
C GLY A 94 -5.28 13.94 2.38
N LEU A 95 -6.28 13.06 2.29
CA LEU A 95 -6.20 11.69 2.79
C LEU A 95 -5.83 10.74 1.66
N LYS A 96 -4.68 10.09 1.82
CA LYS A 96 -3.96 9.38 0.75
C LYS A 96 -4.55 8.02 0.37
N TYR A 97 -5.46 7.43 1.17
CA TYR A 97 -5.77 6.00 1.09
C TYR A 97 -7.24 5.51 1.17
N PRO A 98 -8.32 6.34 1.12
CA PRO A 98 -9.68 5.82 1.25
C PRO A 98 -10.06 4.81 0.16
N LEU A 99 -9.44 4.91 -1.03
CA LEU A 99 -9.61 3.95 -2.12
C LEU A 99 -8.97 2.58 -1.83
N LEU A 100 -7.89 2.50 -1.03
CA LEU A 100 -7.28 1.22 -0.65
C LEU A 100 -8.22 0.47 0.28
N VAL A 101 -8.83 1.19 1.23
CA VAL A 101 -9.82 0.62 2.15
C VAL A 101 -11.05 0.13 1.41
N LYS A 102 -11.56 0.92 0.44
CA LYS A 102 -12.66 0.50 -0.44
C LYS A 102 -12.33 -0.81 -1.17
N ARG A 103 -11.11 -0.93 -1.72
CA ARG A 103 -10.65 -2.16 -2.41
C ARG A 103 -10.56 -3.34 -1.46
N LEU A 104 -9.98 -3.15 -0.28
CA LEU A 104 -9.91 -4.19 0.75
C LEU A 104 -11.32 -4.65 1.17
N ALA A 105 -12.25 -3.72 1.41
CA ALA A 105 -13.62 -4.04 1.74
C ALA A 105 -14.29 -4.87 0.62
N CYS A 106 -14.08 -4.51 -0.65
CA CYS A 106 -14.56 -5.32 -1.78
C CYS A 106 -13.95 -6.73 -1.80
N MET A 107 -12.67 -6.86 -1.49
CA MET A 107 -12.01 -8.17 -1.39
C MET A 107 -12.62 -9.02 -0.29
N ILE A 108 -12.89 -8.43 0.88
CA ILE A 108 -13.56 -9.11 2.00
C ILE A 108 -14.97 -9.58 1.60
N ILE A 109 -15.77 -8.70 0.98
CA ILE A 109 -17.12 -9.05 0.51
C ILE A 109 -17.08 -10.18 -0.53
N SER A 110 -16.06 -10.20 -1.39
CA SER A 110 -15.87 -11.28 -2.38
C SER A 110 -15.34 -12.59 -1.79
N GLY A 111 -14.92 -12.60 -0.52
CA GLY A 111 -14.25 -13.73 0.13
C GLY A 111 -12.78 -13.92 -0.26
N ALA A 112 -12.17 -12.95 -0.94
CA ALA A 112 -10.75 -12.98 -1.33
C ALA A 112 -9.79 -12.58 -0.18
N SER A 113 -10.33 -11.98 0.90
CA SER A 113 -9.57 -11.54 2.08
C SER A 113 -10.46 -11.64 3.32
N THR A 114 -9.88 -11.52 4.52
CA THR A 114 -10.65 -11.42 5.77
C THR A 114 -10.52 -10.03 6.40
N PRO A 115 -11.44 -9.61 7.29
CA PRO A 115 -11.34 -8.32 8.00
C PRO A 115 -10.04 -8.12 8.77
N GLU A 116 -9.42 -9.20 9.24
CA GLU A 116 -8.22 -9.23 10.10
C GLU A 116 -6.92 -9.24 9.29
N THR A 117 -6.98 -9.18 7.95
CA THR A 117 -5.82 -9.36 7.07
C THR A 117 -4.65 -8.43 7.42
N PHE A 118 -4.95 -7.20 7.85
CA PHE A 118 -3.93 -6.22 8.21
C PHE A 118 -3.64 -6.14 9.70
N ASP A 119 -4.31 -6.91 10.57
CA ASP A 119 -4.14 -6.82 12.03
C ASP A 119 -2.71 -7.01 12.49
N ILE A 120 -1.96 -7.76 11.70
CA ILE A 120 -0.55 -8.04 11.91
C ILE A 120 0.37 -6.83 11.71
N LEU A 121 -0.03 -5.88 10.86
CA LEU A 121 0.73 -4.69 10.55
C LEU A 121 0.68 -3.71 11.72
N GLN A 122 1.78 -2.98 11.90
CA GLN A 122 1.85 -1.92 12.91
C GLN A 122 0.86 -0.80 12.54
N PRO A 123 -0.04 -0.38 13.44
CA PRO A 123 -0.85 0.82 13.23
C PRO A 123 -0.04 2.08 13.52
N ALA A 124 -0.34 3.16 12.80
CA ALA A 124 0.13 4.49 13.11
C ALA A 124 -0.48 5.01 14.42
N THR A 125 0.27 5.82 15.16
CA THR A 125 -0.29 6.64 16.24
C THR A 125 -1.15 7.74 15.62
N LEU A 126 -2.41 7.83 16.02
CA LEU A 126 -3.36 8.81 15.48
C LEU A 126 -3.64 9.91 16.50
N SER A 127 -3.66 11.16 16.04
CA SER A 127 -4.17 12.28 16.85
C SER A 127 -5.70 12.30 16.83
N SER A 128 -6.32 12.93 17.85
CA SER A 128 -7.78 13.06 17.93
C SER A 128 -8.37 13.75 16.70
N GLY A 129 -7.66 14.75 16.14
CA GLY A 129 -8.08 15.43 14.91
C GLY A 129 -8.08 14.51 13.69
N MET A 130 -7.09 13.61 13.57
CA MET A 130 -7.05 12.61 12.49
C MET A 130 -8.15 11.57 12.65
N ILE A 131 -8.44 11.13 13.87
CA ILE A 131 -9.55 10.20 14.14
C ILE A 131 -10.87 10.81 13.68
N LEU A 132 -11.17 12.05 14.08
CA LEU A 132 -12.41 12.73 13.68
C LEU A 132 -12.56 12.84 12.16
N LEU A 133 -11.45 13.07 11.45
CA LEU A 133 -11.44 13.13 9.99
C LEU A 133 -11.74 11.75 9.38
N MET A 134 -11.11 10.68 9.87
CA MET A 134 -11.39 9.30 9.44
C MET A 134 -12.84 8.88 9.72
N GLU A 135 -13.45 9.35 10.81
CA GLU A 135 -14.86 9.07 11.09
C GLU A 135 -15.80 9.67 10.03
N LYS A 136 -15.50 10.87 9.54
CA LYS A 136 -16.26 11.50 8.45
C LYS A 136 -16.11 10.71 7.16
N GLU A 137 -14.89 10.26 6.85
CA GLU A 137 -14.63 9.42 5.66
C GLU A 137 -15.33 8.07 5.74
N TYR A 138 -15.36 7.46 6.92
CA TYR A 138 -16.07 6.20 7.15
C TYR A 138 -17.54 6.33 6.75
N GLN A 139 -18.22 7.41 7.16
CA GLN A 139 -19.62 7.62 6.82
C GLN A 139 -19.83 7.70 5.30
N LEU A 140 -18.95 8.42 4.61
CA LEU A 140 -18.99 8.56 3.16
C LEU A 140 -18.71 7.23 2.44
N LEU A 141 -17.74 6.46 2.93
CA LEU A 141 -17.45 5.14 2.39
C LEU A 141 -18.65 4.21 2.55
N ARG A 142 -19.23 4.18 3.76
CA ARG A 142 -20.37 3.32 4.08
C ARG A 142 -21.58 3.66 3.20
N SER A 143 -21.96 4.95 3.09
CA SER A 143 -23.06 5.37 2.23
C SER A 143 -22.80 5.01 0.76
N THR A 144 -21.55 5.07 0.30
CA THR A 144 -21.18 4.65 -1.05
C THR A 144 -21.44 3.16 -1.30
N PHE A 145 -21.24 2.28 -0.31
CA PHE A 145 -21.60 0.87 -0.42
C PHE A 145 -23.13 0.67 -0.38
N GLU A 146 -23.84 1.38 0.50
CA GLU A 146 -25.30 1.32 0.60
C GLU A 146 -25.97 1.77 -0.71
N ASP A 147 -25.54 2.90 -1.29
CA ASP A 147 -26.00 3.41 -2.59
C ASP A 147 -25.71 2.45 -3.75
N ALA A 148 -24.66 1.64 -3.62
CA ALA A 148 -24.31 0.61 -4.59
C ALA A 148 -25.10 -0.70 -4.39
N GLY A 149 -26.02 -0.74 -3.43
CA GLY A 149 -26.93 -1.85 -3.17
C GLY A 149 -26.30 -3.02 -2.42
N PHE A 150 -25.23 -2.79 -1.66
CA PHE A 150 -24.71 -3.80 -0.73
C PHE A 150 -25.58 -3.84 0.52
N THR A 151 -25.94 -5.04 1.00
CA THR A 151 -26.79 -5.20 2.18
C THR A 151 -26.01 -5.02 3.48
N ASP A 152 -26.69 -4.71 4.58
CA ASP A 152 -26.07 -4.56 5.90
C ASP A 152 -25.29 -5.81 6.33
N GLU A 153 -25.74 -7.01 5.98
CA GLU A 153 -25.02 -8.26 6.27
C GLU A 153 -23.71 -8.34 5.50
N GLN A 154 -23.68 -7.89 4.23
CA GLN A 154 -22.48 -7.91 3.40
C GLN A 154 -21.41 -6.95 3.91
N ILE A 155 -21.82 -5.82 4.49
CA ILE A 155 -20.91 -4.78 5.00
C ILE A 155 -20.86 -4.73 6.53
N ALA A 156 -21.33 -5.78 7.22
CA ALA A 156 -21.39 -5.82 8.68
C ALA A 156 -20.01 -5.61 9.34
N PHE A 157 -18.94 -6.09 8.69
CA PHE A 157 -17.55 -5.91 9.14
C PHE A 157 -17.07 -4.46 9.01
N LEU A 158 -17.64 -3.66 8.09
CA LEU A 158 -17.27 -2.29 7.80
C LEU A 158 -17.85 -1.38 8.91
N THR A 159 -17.27 -1.50 10.09
CA THR A 159 -17.54 -0.64 11.24
C THR A 159 -16.61 0.56 11.23
N LYS A 160 -16.99 1.61 11.97
CA LYS A 160 -16.15 2.80 12.17
C LYS A 160 -14.77 2.42 12.73
N GLN A 161 -14.75 1.54 13.73
CA GLN A 161 -13.51 1.09 14.36
C GLN A 161 -12.62 0.33 13.37
N TRP A 162 -13.20 -0.61 12.61
CA TRP A 162 -12.48 -1.35 11.57
C TRP A 162 -11.85 -0.41 10.53
N TYR A 163 -12.58 0.62 10.10
CA TYR A 163 -12.09 1.59 9.13
C TYR A 163 -10.87 2.37 9.64
N ILE A 164 -10.96 2.88 10.87
CA ILE A 164 -9.87 3.61 11.53
C ILE A 164 -8.64 2.71 11.69
N ASP A 165 -8.84 1.47 12.16
CA ASP A 165 -7.77 0.52 12.41
C ASP A 165 -7.03 0.10 11.14
N VAL A 166 -7.77 -0.11 10.05
CA VAL A 166 -7.22 -0.41 8.72
C VAL A 166 -6.46 0.80 8.17
N LEU A 167 -7.02 2.00 8.24
CA LEU A 167 -6.32 3.20 7.78
C LEU A 167 -5.05 3.47 8.56
N ALA A 168 -5.08 3.32 9.89
CA ALA A 168 -3.90 3.49 10.74
C ALA A 168 -2.75 2.59 10.26
N ARG A 169 -3.04 1.36 9.83
CA ARG A 169 -2.05 0.42 9.30
C ARG A 169 -1.61 0.78 7.90
N ILE A 170 -2.54 1.10 7.00
CA ILE A 170 -2.19 1.47 5.62
C ILE A 170 -1.25 2.69 5.60
N ARG A 171 -1.46 3.66 6.49
CA ARG A 171 -0.70 4.92 6.50
C ARG A 171 0.81 4.76 6.63
N ILE A 172 1.28 3.79 7.43
CA ILE A 172 2.71 3.60 7.70
C ILE A 172 3.29 2.32 7.07
N ASN A 173 2.47 1.56 6.35
CA ASN A 173 2.88 0.32 5.70
C ASN A 173 2.65 0.33 4.18
N SER A 174 2.15 1.44 3.63
CA SER A 174 1.96 1.62 2.19
C SER A 174 3.27 1.92 1.49
N PHE A 175 3.48 1.25 0.37
CA PHE A 175 4.59 1.44 -0.54
C PHE A 175 4.09 2.17 -1.78
N ARG A 176 4.81 3.22 -2.15
CA ARG A 176 4.67 3.84 -3.46
C ARG A 176 5.36 2.94 -4.48
N ILE A 177 4.62 2.46 -5.45
CA ILE A 177 5.10 1.66 -6.56
C ILE A 177 5.34 2.61 -7.73
N GLU A 178 6.52 2.50 -8.33
CA GLU A 178 6.84 3.09 -9.63
C GLU A 178 7.25 1.94 -10.55
N LEU A 179 6.41 1.65 -11.56
CA LEU A 179 6.73 0.63 -12.56
C LEU A 179 7.62 1.25 -13.63
N ALA A 180 8.89 0.85 -13.66
CA ALA A 180 9.76 1.10 -14.78
C ALA A 180 9.37 0.14 -15.91
N LEU A 181 8.68 0.66 -16.93
CA LEU A 181 8.36 -0.08 -18.16
C LEU A 181 9.53 0.11 -19.13
N GLY A 182 10.50 -0.82 -19.13
CA GLY A 182 11.66 -0.77 -20.02
C GLY A 182 12.68 -1.89 -19.75
N SER A 183 13.43 -2.30 -20.78
CA SER A 183 14.39 -3.41 -20.70
C SER A 183 15.65 -3.04 -19.89
N TYR A 184 16.38 -4.03 -19.37
CA TYR A 184 17.48 -3.87 -18.41
C TYR A 184 18.67 -3.00 -18.88
N GLU A 185 18.81 -2.72 -20.19
CA GLU A 185 19.84 -1.81 -20.71
C GLU A 185 19.53 -0.32 -20.48
N ASP A 186 18.27 0.03 -20.18
CA ASP A 186 17.83 1.42 -20.04
C ASP A 186 18.08 2.04 -18.66
N ILE A 187 18.59 1.31 -17.67
CA ILE A 187 18.73 1.85 -16.30
C ILE A 187 19.73 3.02 -16.23
N LEU A 188 20.75 3.04 -17.09
CA LEU A 188 21.69 4.17 -17.22
C LEU A 188 21.11 5.32 -18.05
N LEU A 189 20.25 5.03 -19.04
CA LEU A 189 19.54 6.03 -19.83
C LEU A 189 18.35 6.64 -19.06
N SER A 190 17.76 5.91 -18.12
CA SER A 190 16.62 6.27 -17.27
C SER A 190 16.92 7.43 -16.33
N ALA A 191 18.16 7.58 -15.88
CA ALA A 191 18.56 8.77 -15.12
C ALA A 191 18.44 10.04 -15.98
N ALA A 192 18.74 9.96 -17.28
CA ALA A 192 18.60 11.07 -18.23
C ALA A 192 17.16 11.23 -18.77
N ALA A 193 16.40 10.14 -18.86
CA ALA A 193 15.01 10.12 -19.33
C ALA A 193 13.96 10.35 -18.22
N SER A 194 14.40 10.70 -17.00
CA SER A 194 13.56 10.96 -15.82
C SER A 194 12.61 12.16 -15.96
N VAL A 195 12.51 12.73 -17.16
CA VAL A 195 11.54 13.76 -17.55
C VAL A 195 10.36 13.24 -18.39
N ASP A 196 10.35 12.02 -18.95
CA ASP A 196 9.29 11.65 -19.93
C ASP A 196 8.82 10.18 -19.98
N ALA A 197 9.26 9.28 -19.09
CA ALA A 197 8.64 7.96 -18.99
C ALA A 197 7.38 8.02 -18.12
N GLU A 198 6.19 7.78 -18.69
CA GLU A 198 4.92 7.61 -17.98
C GLU A 198 4.94 6.36 -17.07
N ALA A 199 5.68 6.44 -15.96
CA ALA A 199 5.69 5.40 -14.95
C ALA A 199 4.28 5.23 -14.38
N ALA A 200 3.76 4.00 -14.34
CA ALA A 200 2.56 3.73 -13.55
C ALA A 200 2.93 3.90 -12.08
N VAL A 201 2.45 5.00 -11.49
CA VAL A 201 2.57 5.26 -10.05
C VAL A 201 1.34 4.70 -9.34
N GLY A 202 1.58 3.90 -8.32
CA GLY A 202 0.53 3.30 -7.50
C GLY A 202 0.89 3.24 -6.02
N ASN A 203 -0.07 2.83 -5.19
CA ASN A 203 0.18 2.47 -3.79
C ASN A 203 -0.21 1.02 -3.55
N ALA A 204 0.57 0.31 -2.75
CA ALA A 204 0.21 -1.03 -2.30
C ALA A 204 0.68 -1.33 -0.87
N ILE A 205 0.10 -2.39 -0.31
CA ILE A 205 0.52 -2.96 0.96
C ILE A 205 1.16 -4.32 0.67
N TYR A 206 2.40 -4.50 1.12
CA TYR A 206 3.10 -5.77 1.03
C TYR A 206 3.42 -6.27 2.43
N ILE A 207 2.70 -7.31 2.88
CA ILE A 207 2.79 -7.80 4.26
C ILE A 207 4.24 -8.06 4.69
N LEU A 208 5.03 -8.79 3.89
CA LEU A 208 6.42 -9.11 4.25
C LEU A 208 7.35 -7.88 4.23
N PRO A 209 7.43 -7.08 3.14
CA PRO A 209 8.17 -5.84 3.14
C PRO A 209 7.82 -4.84 4.24
N SER A 210 6.57 -4.78 4.70
CA SER A 210 6.15 -3.91 5.81
C SER A 210 6.86 -4.20 7.14
N PHE A 211 7.56 -5.33 7.27
CA PHE A 211 8.37 -5.66 8.45
C PHE A 211 9.81 -5.19 8.40
N TYR A 212 10.33 -4.79 7.23
CA TYR A 212 11.69 -4.24 7.15
C TYR A 212 11.73 -2.89 7.85
N ASN A 213 12.75 -2.68 8.66
CA ASN A 213 12.94 -1.42 9.37
C ASN A 213 13.65 -0.38 8.50
N HIS A 214 13.56 0.85 8.97
CA HIS A 214 14.22 1.99 8.34
C HIS A 214 15.73 2.01 8.63
N ASP A 215 16.50 2.36 7.62
CA ASP A 215 17.85 2.92 7.75
C ASP A 215 18.03 4.04 6.70
N CYS A 216 18.72 5.13 7.05
CA CYS A 216 19.05 6.18 6.08
C CYS A 216 20.20 5.76 5.14
N ASP A 217 20.90 4.67 5.48
CA ASP A 217 21.87 3.96 4.64
C ASP A 217 21.52 2.45 4.62
N PRO A 218 20.49 2.06 3.86
CA PRO A 218 19.94 0.71 3.90
C PRO A 218 20.87 -0.33 3.27
N ASN A 219 20.71 -1.59 3.65
CA ASN A 219 21.42 -2.71 3.02
C ASN A 219 20.62 -3.39 1.90
N ILE A 220 19.31 -3.10 1.78
CA ILE A 220 18.45 -3.59 0.71
C ILE A 220 17.58 -2.48 0.11
N HIS A 221 17.21 -2.66 -1.15
CA HIS A 221 16.25 -1.82 -1.87
C HIS A 221 15.11 -2.67 -2.42
N ILE A 222 13.90 -2.10 -2.42
CA ILE A 222 12.71 -2.72 -3.00
C ILE A 222 12.48 -2.12 -4.39
N LEU A 223 12.27 -2.98 -5.37
CA LEU A 223 12.03 -2.58 -6.76
C LEU A 223 10.90 -3.40 -7.39
N TRP A 224 10.21 -2.77 -8.34
CA TRP A 224 9.10 -3.33 -9.10
C TRP A 224 9.46 -3.33 -10.58
N ILE A 225 9.97 -4.47 -11.06
CA ILE A 225 10.38 -4.64 -12.46
C ILE A 225 9.25 -5.35 -13.19
N GLU A 226 8.71 -4.71 -14.23
CA GLU A 226 7.71 -5.24 -15.17
C GLU A 226 6.38 -5.69 -14.55
N SER A 227 6.26 -5.67 -13.22
CA SER A 227 5.11 -6.13 -12.46
C SER A 227 5.11 -5.52 -11.07
N VAL A 228 3.97 -5.62 -10.39
CA VAL A 228 3.80 -5.18 -8.99
C VAL A 228 4.42 -6.14 -7.97
N ASN A 229 5.07 -7.22 -8.41
CA ASN A 229 5.76 -8.10 -7.48
C ASN A 229 7.00 -7.40 -6.92
N ALA A 230 7.01 -7.15 -5.61
CA ALA A 230 8.15 -6.55 -4.93
C ALA A 230 9.38 -7.48 -5.00
N LYS A 231 10.47 -7.01 -5.60
CA LYS A 231 11.77 -7.67 -5.61
C LYS A 231 12.72 -6.96 -4.64
N LEU A 232 13.59 -7.72 -3.99
CA LEU A 232 14.62 -7.19 -3.09
C LEU A 232 15.98 -7.29 -3.77
N LYS A 233 16.75 -6.21 -3.72
CA LYS A 233 18.15 -6.17 -4.17
C LYS A 233 19.02 -5.73 -3.00
N ALA A 234 20.07 -6.51 -2.72
CA ALA A 234 21.11 -6.10 -1.80
C ALA A 234 21.92 -4.93 -2.39
N LEU A 235 22.20 -3.94 -1.56
CA LEU A 235 23.00 -2.75 -1.92
C LEU A 235 24.48 -2.92 -1.59
N ARG A 236 24.79 -3.90 -0.75
CA ARG A 236 26.13 -4.33 -0.35
C ARG A 236 26.07 -5.78 0.12
N ASP A 237 27.22 -6.35 0.48
CA ASP A 237 27.26 -7.64 1.16
C ASP A 237 26.54 -7.56 2.51
N ILE A 238 25.79 -8.62 2.84
CA ILE A 238 24.95 -8.73 4.04
C ILE A 238 25.36 -9.99 4.78
N GLU A 239 25.78 -9.83 6.03
CA GLU A 239 26.25 -10.94 6.86
C GLU A 239 25.09 -11.78 7.40
N ALA A 240 25.36 -13.06 7.71
CA ALA A 240 24.37 -13.93 8.32
C ALA A 240 23.93 -13.38 9.69
N GLY A 241 22.62 -13.20 9.87
CA GLY A 241 22.05 -12.64 11.09
C GLY A 241 21.98 -11.11 11.11
N GLU A 242 22.51 -10.42 10.08
CA GLU A 242 22.32 -8.99 9.90
C GLU A 242 20.84 -8.68 9.59
N GLU A 243 20.31 -7.62 10.20
CA GLU A 243 18.94 -7.18 9.96
C GLU A 243 18.82 -6.52 8.57
N LEU A 244 17.84 -6.97 7.78
CA LEU A 244 17.50 -6.34 6.51
C LEU A 244 16.74 -5.03 6.75
N ARG A 245 17.23 -3.92 6.16
CA ARG A 245 16.67 -2.57 6.32
C ARG A 245 16.52 -1.87 4.98
N ILE A 246 15.44 -1.12 4.86
CA ILE A 246 15.09 -0.30 3.68
C ILE A 246 15.09 1.19 4.06
N CYS A 247 15.17 2.08 3.08
CA CYS A 247 14.91 3.50 3.33
C CYS A 247 13.41 3.80 3.14
N TYR A 248 12.79 4.53 4.07
CA TYR A 248 11.36 4.88 4.01
C TYR A 248 11.12 6.23 3.34
N ILE A 249 12.17 7.04 3.24
CA ILE A 249 12.13 8.45 2.86
C ILE A 249 13.19 8.72 1.80
N ASP A 250 13.20 9.93 1.25
CA ASP A 250 14.32 10.38 0.45
C ASP A 250 15.54 10.60 1.37
N ALA A 251 16.56 9.77 1.19
CA ALA A 251 17.78 9.83 1.97
C ALA A 251 18.68 11.02 1.56
N SER A 252 18.42 11.71 0.44
CA SER A 252 19.19 12.88 0.02
C SER A 252 18.90 14.14 0.87
N MET A 253 17.78 14.14 1.60
CA MET A 253 17.38 15.23 2.49
C MET A 253 18.37 15.44 3.65
N ASP A 254 18.42 16.65 4.19
CA ASP A 254 19.26 16.97 5.36
C ASP A 254 18.80 16.23 6.63
N HIS A 255 19.69 16.15 7.63
CA HIS A 255 19.43 15.39 8.85
C HIS A 255 18.13 15.79 9.56
N ASN A 256 17.86 17.09 9.70
CA ASN A 256 16.70 17.57 10.45
C ASN A 256 15.41 17.23 9.69
N ALA A 257 15.41 17.41 8.37
CA ALA A 257 14.27 17.04 7.53
C ALA A 257 14.00 15.53 7.56
N ARG A 258 15.04 14.68 7.52
CA ARG A 258 14.89 13.22 7.68
C ARG A 258 14.28 12.86 9.04
N GLN A 259 14.79 13.43 10.13
CA GLN A 259 14.27 13.14 11.48
C GLN A 259 12.83 13.63 11.66
N ALA A 260 12.48 14.82 11.14
CA ALA A 260 11.13 15.36 11.21
C ALA A 260 10.12 14.44 10.50
N ILE A 261 10.41 14.00 9.28
CA ILE A 261 9.51 13.10 8.53
C ILE A 261 9.34 11.75 9.23
N LEU A 262 10.42 11.17 9.79
CA LEU A 262 10.35 9.90 10.50
C LEU A 262 9.58 10.03 11.83
N SER A 263 9.78 11.12 12.55
CA SER A 263 9.11 11.39 13.81
C SER A 263 7.61 11.67 13.61
N GLU A 264 7.27 12.58 12.70
CA GLU A 264 5.88 12.97 12.43
C GLU A 264 5.10 11.91 11.63
N GLY A 265 5.76 11.28 10.66
CA GLY A 265 5.13 10.32 9.75
C GLY A 265 5.06 8.90 10.30
N PHE A 266 6.11 8.46 11.02
CA PHE A 266 6.27 7.07 11.48
C PHE A 266 6.38 6.94 13.00
N GLY A 267 6.50 8.04 13.75
CA GLY A 267 6.51 8.03 15.21
C GLY A 267 7.85 7.62 15.83
N PHE A 268 8.98 7.75 15.13
CA PHE A 268 10.30 7.39 15.67
C PHE A 268 11.42 8.33 15.22
N HIS A 269 12.51 8.37 15.99
CA HIS A 269 13.74 9.07 15.62
C HIS A 269 14.78 8.05 15.14
N CYS A 270 15.38 8.28 13.97
CA CYS A 270 16.36 7.38 13.40
C CYS A 270 17.69 7.47 14.16
N LYS A 271 18.28 6.30 14.46
CA LYS A 271 19.58 6.16 15.13
C LYS A 271 20.59 5.38 14.30
N CYS A 272 20.44 5.38 12.98
CA CYS A 272 21.39 4.75 12.07
C CYS A 272 22.76 5.46 12.13
N ALA A 273 23.80 4.82 11.59
CA ALA A 273 25.16 5.39 11.57
C ALA A 273 25.17 6.81 10.99
N ARG A 274 24.47 7.03 9.88
CA ARG A 274 24.36 8.34 9.22
C ARG A 274 23.59 9.41 9.99
N CYS A 275 22.71 9.02 10.91
CA CYS A 275 22.01 9.97 11.79
C CYS A 275 22.75 10.20 13.12
N MET A 276 23.68 9.30 13.47
CA MET A 276 24.51 9.42 14.66
C MET A 276 25.86 10.10 14.34
N SER A 277 26.28 10.11 13.08
CA SER A 277 27.41 10.90 12.62
C SER A 277 27.06 12.39 12.69
N THR A 278 28.01 13.20 13.13
CA THR A 278 27.93 14.66 13.20
C THR A 278 28.22 15.35 11.86
N ASP A 279 28.39 14.57 10.80
CA ASP A 279 28.76 15.02 9.46
C ASP A 279 27.54 15.29 8.57
#